data_AF-A0A7X6SK64-F1
#
_entry.id   AF-A0A7X6SK64-F1
#
_cell.length_a   1.000
_cell.length_b   1.000
_cell.length_c   1.000
_cell.angle_alpha   90.00
_cell.angle_beta   90.00
_cell.angle_gamma   90.00
#
_symmetry.space_group_name_H-M   'P 1'
#
loop_
_entity.id
_entity.type
_entity.pdbx_description
1 polymer ?
#
loop_
_entity_poly.entity_id
_entity_poly.type
_entity_poly.pdbx_seq_one_letter_code
_entity_poly.pdbx_strand_id
1 'polypeptide(L)'
;MFSIAFKTLRANLPRFVSTLVAIAVGVAFLVAGNMLTLSIRNSLGGEIDRQYAAVSAAVTLRSEELSQTGGVSEGVPQDLVETVAQLRHVVAVAGDGSGLTRFAEDRLSDNASFGASGLTVRAWYDNDLNVATLDEGRKPQADGEVTLDRKT
;
A
#
# COMPACT_ATOMS: atom_id res chain seq x y z
N MET A 1 14.47 -5.67 51.15
CA MET A 1 13.31 -6.45 50.68
C MET A 1 13.60 -7.21 49.38
N PHE A 2 14.16 -6.57 48.34
CA PHE A 2 14.57 -7.25 47.09
C PHE A 2 15.59 -8.40 47.27
N SER A 3 16.51 -8.31 48.23
CA SER A 3 17.49 -9.40 48.48
C SER A 3 16.85 -10.67 49.05
N ILE A 4 15.76 -10.54 49.80
CA ILE A 4 15.00 -11.68 50.35
C ILE A 4 14.24 -12.35 49.22
N ALA A 5 13.58 -11.57 48.35
CA ALA A 5 12.90 -12.08 47.16
C ALA A 5 13.85 -12.88 46.25
N PHE A 6 15.05 -12.36 45.99
CA PHE A 6 16.07 -13.07 45.19
C PHE A 6 16.58 -14.36 45.84
N LYS A 7 16.72 -14.39 47.17
CA LYS A 7 17.13 -15.59 47.93
C LYS A 7 16.07 -16.69 47.84
N THR A 8 14.79 -16.32 47.97
CA THR A 8 13.64 -17.24 47.83
C THR A 8 13.47 -17.75 46.40
N LEU A 9 13.75 -16.91 45.40
CA LEU A 9 13.79 -17.28 43.98
C LEU A 9 14.85 -18.35 43.72
N ARG A 10 16.06 -18.14 44.26
CA ARG A 10 17.20 -19.05 44.08
C ARG A 10 16.96 -20.41 44.75
N ALA A 11 16.26 -20.42 45.89
CA ALA A 11 15.88 -21.64 46.60
C ALA A 11 14.83 -22.49 45.84
N ASN A 12 14.03 -21.88 44.97
CA ASN A 12 12.97 -22.55 44.18
C ASN A 12 13.14 -22.32 42.68
N LEU A 13 14.40 -22.33 42.22
CA LEU A 13 14.78 -22.05 40.84
C LEU A 13 13.96 -22.81 39.77
N PRO A 14 13.73 -24.14 39.88
CA PRO A 14 12.99 -24.86 38.84
C PRO A 14 11.54 -24.38 38.70
N ARG A 15 10.83 -24.17 39.83
CA ARG A 15 9.45 -23.67 39.82
C ARG A 15 9.35 -22.24 39.28
N PHE A 16 10.33 -21.40 39.63
CA PHE A 16 10.41 -20.04 39.11
C PHE A 16 10.64 -20.04 37.59
N VAL A 17 11.57 -20.86 37.09
CA VAL A 17 11.84 -20.96 35.64
C VAL A 17 10.60 -21.48 34.90
N SER A 18 9.91 -22.50 35.41
CA SER A 18 8.69 -23.02 34.75
C SER A 18 7.59 -21.97 34.65
N THR A 19 7.37 -21.18 35.71
CA THR A 19 6.37 -20.10 35.69
C THR A 19 6.77 -18.95 34.77
N LEU A 20 8.06 -18.58 34.77
CA LEU A 20 8.60 -17.59 33.84
C LEU A 20 8.41 -18.03 32.38
N VAL A 21 8.73 -19.28 32.05
CA VAL A 21 8.56 -19.84 30.70
C VAL A 21 7.08 -19.85 30.31
N ALA A 22 6.18 -20.26 31.20
CA ALA A 22 4.74 -20.26 30.91
C ALA A 22 4.23 -18.84 30.59
N ILE A 23 4.65 -17.83 31.37
CA ILE A 23 4.31 -16.43 31.10
C ILE A 23 4.92 -15.96 29.78
N ALA A 24 6.21 -16.24 29.55
CA ALA A 24 6.91 -15.83 28.34
C ALA A 24 6.26 -16.41 27.08
N VAL A 25 5.88 -17.70 27.09
CA VAL A 25 5.20 -18.36 25.98
C VAL A 25 3.81 -17.74 25.74
N GLY A 26 3.04 -17.49 26.81
CA GLY A 26 1.73 -16.83 26.68
C GLY A 26 1.82 -15.43 26.06
N VAL A 27 2.76 -14.62 26.53
CA VAL A 27 3.01 -13.26 25.99
C VAL A 27 3.52 -13.34 24.55
N ALA A 28 4.45 -14.24 24.25
CA ALA A 28 4.98 -14.41 22.90
C ALA A 28 3.87 -14.77 21.90
N PHE A 29 2.96 -15.66 22.28
CA PHE A 29 1.83 -16.04 21.43
C PHE A 29 0.89 -14.87 21.16
N LEU A 30 0.57 -14.08 22.18
CA LEU A 30 -0.25 -12.87 22.04
C LEU A 30 0.41 -11.84 21.11
N VAL A 31 1.71 -11.58 21.30
CA VAL A 31 2.48 -10.64 20.48
C VAL A 31 2.57 -11.11 19.03
N ALA A 32 2.81 -12.41 18.81
CA ALA A 32 2.88 -12.99 17.47
C ALA A 32 1.55 -12.85 16.72
N GLY A 33 0.42 -13.13 17.39
CA GLY A 33 -0.91 -12.95 16.79
C GLY A 33 -1.23 -11.50 16.43
N ASN A 34 -0.83 -10.56 17.29
CA ASN A 34 -0.99 -9.13 16.99
C ASN A 34 -0.09 -8.67 15.83
N MET A 35 1.17 -9.12 15.79
CA MET A 35 2.07 -8.84 14.66
C MET A 35 1.53 -9.40 13.35
N LEU A 36 0.98 -10.62 13.36
CA LEU A 36 0.34 -11.20 12.18
C LEU A 36 -0.85 -10.36 11.72
N THR A 37 -1.70 -9.93 12.66
CA THR A 37 -2.86 -9.09 12.36
C THR A 37 -2.45 -7.74 11.76
N LEU A 38 -1.43 -7.09 12.34
CA LEU A 38 -0.87 -5.84 11.84
C LEU A 38 -0.26 -6.04 10.45
N SER A 39 0.46 -7.13 10.24
CA SER A 39 1.05 -7.46 8.94
C SER A 39 -0.02 -7.69 7.87
N ILE A 40 -1.10 -8.40 8.19
CA ILE A 40 -2.23 -8.62 7.27
C ILE A 40 -2.92 -7.30 6.94
N ARG A 41 -3.20 -6.46 7.93
CA ARG A 41 -3.81 -5.13 7.71
C ARG A 41 -2.93 -4.24 6.83
N ASN A 42 -1.63 -4.20 7.11
CA ASN A 42 -0.69 -3.42 6.32
C ASN A 42 -0.52 -3.95 4.89
N SER A 43 -0.60 -5.27 4.70
CA SER A 43 -0.48 -5.91 3.40
C SER A 43 -1.73 -5.73 2.53
N LEU A 44 -2.93 -5.87 3.12
CA LEU A 44 -4.19 -5.84 2.36
C LEU A 44 -4.74 -4.42 2.15
N GLY A 45 -4.63 -3.53 3.13
CA GLY A 45 -5.25 -2.20 3.08
C GLY A 45 -4.27 -1.05 3.24
N GLY A 46 -3.22 -1.25 4.04
CA GLY A 46 -2.29 -0.18 4.39
C GLY A 46 -1.52 0.41 3.20
N GLU A 47 -1.36 -0.32 2.10
CA GLU A 47 -0.76 0.24 0.89
C GLU A 47 -1.72 1.16 0.14
N ILE A 48 -2.97 0.74 -0.07
CA ILE A 48 -4.00 1.56 -0.71
C ILE A 48 -4.27 2.82 0.12
N ASP A 49 -4.39 2.66 1.44
CA ASP A 49 -4.62 3.79 2.37
C ASP A 49 -3.48 4.82 2.30
N ARG A 50 -2.23 4.37 2.13
CA ARG A 50 -1.08 5.27 1.95
C ARG A 50 -1.12 5.96 0.59
N GLN A 51 -1.39 5.22 -0.47
CA GLN A 51 -1.42 5.74 -1.85
C GLN A 51 -2.53 6.77 -2.10
N TYR A 52 -3.61 6.69 -1.34
CA TYR A 52 -4.77 7.57 -1.44
C TYR A 52 -5.00 8.38 -0.15
N ALA A 53 -3.99 8.57 0.70
CA ALA A 53 -4.13 9.26 1.98
C ALA A 53 -4.64 10.71 1.85
N ALA A 54 -4.41 11.36 0.71
CA ALA A 54 -4.90 12.70 0.39
C ALA A 54 -6.26 12.72 -0.34
N VAL A 55 -6.84 11.55 -0.63
CA VAL A 55 -8.06 11.42 -1.44
C VAL A 55 -9.26 11.13 -0.54
N SER A 56 -10.27 12.02 -0.60
CA SER A 56 -11.48 11.87 0.22
C SER A 56 -12.58 11.04 -0.46
N ALA A 57 -12.59 11.00 -1.80
CA ALA A 57 -13.60 10.29 -2.58
C ALA A 57 -13.05 9.94 -3.96
N ALA A 58 -13.56 8.85 -4.54
CA ALA A 58 -13.28 8.42 -5.91
C ALA A 58 -14.59 8.27 -6.69
N VAL A 59 -14.58 8.72 -7.95
CA VAL A 59 -15.68 8.49 -8.89
C VAL A 59 -15.27 7.36 -9.81
N THR A 60 -16.07 6.30 -9.85
CA THR A 60 -15.83 5.11 -10.67
C THR A 60 -17.12 4.73 -11.39
N LEU A 61 -16.98 4.00 -12.50
CA LEU A 61 -18.11 3.34 -13.14
C LEU A 61 -18.72 2.27 -12.23
N ARG A 62 -19.99 1.95 -12.48
CA ARG A 62 -20.66 0.86 -11.75
C ARG A 62 -20.10 -0.49 -12.21
N SER A 63 -19.95 -1.41 -11.26
CA SER A 63 -19.39 -2.76 -11.43
C SER A 63 -20.07 -3.59 -12.54
N GLU A 64 -21.33 -3.29 -12.85
CA GLU A 64 -22.13 -3.96 -13.88
C GLU A 64 -21.67 -3.62 -15.31
N GLU A 65 -21.04 -2.46 -15.51
CA GLU A 65 -20.49 -1.98 -16.78
C GLU A 65 -19.08 -2.56 -17.02
N LEU A 66 -18.31 -2.81 -15.94
CA LEU A 66 -16.97 -3.40 -15.97
C LEU A 66 -16.95 -4.88 -16.41
N SER A 67 -18.08 -5.59 -16.27
CA SER A 67 -18.18 -7.04 -16.52
C SER A 67 -18.61 -7.41 -17.94
N GLN A 68 -19.10 -6.44 -18.74
CA GLN A 68 -19.71 -6.71 -20.05
C GLN A 68 -18.75 -6.57 -21.23
N THR A 69 -17.60 -5.92 -21.03
CA THR A 69 -16.60 -5.71 -22.08
C THR A 69 -15.31 -6.42 -21.69
N GLY A 70 -14.96 -7.47 -22.43
CA GLY A 70 -13.73 -8.24 -22.23
C GLY A 70 -12.47 -7.39 -22.39
N GLY A 71 -12.08 -6.68 -21.32
CA GLY A 71 -10.81 -5.98 -21.17
C GLY A 71 -10.79 -4.49 -21.54
N VAL A 72 -11.91 -3.89 -21.97
CA VAL A 72 -11.97 -2.43 -22.24
C VAL A 72 -13.17 -1.86 -21.48
N SER A 73 -12.93 -1.46 -20.23
CA SER A 73 -13.91 -0.66 -19.51
C SER A 73 -14.07 0.67 -20.24
N GLU A 74 -15.31 1.13 -20.40
CA GLU A 74 -15.55 2.53 -20.74
C GLU A 74 -14.83 3.39 -19.67
N GLY A 75 -14.18 4.46 -20.08
CA GLY A 75 -13.48 5.34 -19.14
C GLY A 75 -14.47 6.33 -18.52
N VAL A 76 -14.15 6.87 -17.34
CA VAL A 76 -14.86 8.07 -16.87
C VAL A 76 -14.50 9.23 -17.81
N PRO A 77 -15.47 10.00 -18.33
CA PRO A 77 -15.19 11.14 -19.21
C PRO A 77 -14.24 12.16 -18.56
N GLN A 78 -13.24 12.61 -19.31
CA GLN A 78 -12.18 13.48 -18.79
C GLN A 78 -12.70 14.88 -18.42
N ASP A 79 -13.73 15.37 -19.12
CA ASP A 79 -14.43 16.63 -18.85
C ASP A 79 -15.13 16.67 -17.48
N LEU A 80 -15.38 15.50 -16.87
CA LEU A 80 -15.89 15.41 -15.51
C LEU A 80 -14.91 16.01 -14.50
N VAL A 81 -13.60 15.94 -14.75
CA VAL A 81 -12.57 16.54 -13.88
C VAL A 81 -12.80 18.04 -13.77
N GLU A 82 -13.02 18.72 -14.89
CA GLU A 82 -13.29 20.17 -14.91
C GLU A 82 -14.60 20.50 -14.21
N THR A 83 -15.63 19.68 -14.41
CA THR A 83 -16.94 19.85 -13.77
C THR A 83 -16.84 19.73 -12.24
N VAL A 84 -16.11 18.73 -11.75
CA VAL A 84 -15.91 18.50 -10.30
C VAL A 84 -15.01 19.57 -9.70
N ALA A 85 -14.00 20.05 -10.42
CA ALA A 85 -13.11 21.13 -9.99
C ALA A 85 -13.87 22.43 -9.68
N GLN A 86 -15.02 22.66 -10.33
CA GLN A 86 -15.83 23.87 -10.13
C GLN A 86 -16.68 23.83 -8.84
N LEU A 87 -16.77 22.68 -8.16
CA LEU A 87 -17.54 22.57 -6.93
C LEU A 87 -16.83 23.28 -5.78
N ARG A 88 -17.56 24.13 -5.06
CA ARG A 88 -17.02 24.99 -3.97
C ARG A 88 -16.22 24.25 -2.89
N HIS A 89 -16.53 22.97 -2.64
CA HIS A 89 -15.93 22.18 -1.58
C HIS A 89 -14.80 21.25 -2.05
N VAL A 90 -14.45 21.29 -3.33
CA VAL A 90 -13.38 20.47 -3.90
C VAL A 90 -12.09 21.28 -3.88
N VAL A 91 -11.08 20.77 -3.17
CA VAL A 91 -9.75 21.41 -3.07
C VAL A 91 -8.89 21.05 -4.27
N ALA A 92 -8.92 19.78 -4.67
CA ALA A 92 -8.18 19.26 -5.80
C ALA A 92 -8.94 18.08 -6.43
N VAL A 93 -8.79 17.92 -7.74
CA VAL A 93 -9.32 16.79 -8.49
C VAL A 93 -8.28 16.40 -9.55
N ALA A 94 -8.18 15.10 -9.82
CA ALA A 94 -7.34 14.55 -10.87
C ALA A 94 -8.02 13.33 -11.48
N GLY A 95 -7.80 13.10 -12.78
CA GLY A 95 -8.10 11.82 -13.39
C GLY A 95 -7.08 10.78 -12.93
N ASP A 96 -7.56 9.62 -12.49
CA ASP A 96 -6.70 8.50 -12.11
C ASP A 96 -6.68 7.43 -13.21
N GLY A 97 -5.51 6.85 -13.41
CA GLY A 97 -5.27 5.79 -14.37
C GLY A 97 -4.14 4.91 -13.87
N SER A 98 -4.41 3.61 -13.77
CA SER A 98 -3.43 2.61 -13.36
C SER A 98 -3.42 1.45 -14.34
N GLY A 99 -2.25 0.88 -14.58
CA GLY A 99 -2.10 -0.28 -15.47
C GLY A 99 -0.86 -1.10 -15.16
N LEU A 100 -0.86 -2.34 -15.63
CA LEU A 100 0.32 -3.19 -15.59
C LEU A 100 1.22 -2.86 -16.79
N THR A 101 2.51 -2.68 -16.54
CA THR A 101 3.54 -2.42 -17.53
C THR A 101 4.76 -3.31 -17.31
N ARG A 102 5.74 -3.16 -18.20
CA ARG A 102 7.09 -3.73 -18.08
C ARG A 102 8.12 -2.77 -18.67
N PHE A 103 9.35 -2.82 -18.19
CA PHE A 103 10.46 -2.21 -18.92
C PHE A 103 10.68 -2.95 -20.24
N ALA A 104 10.96 -2.19 -21.29
CA ALA A 104 11.44 -2.77 -22.53
C ALA A 104 12.91 -3.14 -22.35
N GLU A 105 13.21 -4.41 -22.05
CA GLU A 105 14.57 -4.94 -22.24
C GLU A 105 14.84 -5.17 -23.74
N ASP A 106 16.12 -5.03 -24.13
CA ASP A 106 16.65 -5.18 -25.50
C ASP A 106 16.41 -6.59 -26.12
N ARG A 107 15.89 -7.54 -25.33
CA ARG A 107 15.29 -8.79 -25.81
C ARG A 107 13.80 -8.79 -25.51
N LEU A 108 13.01 -8.44 -26.51
CA LEU A 108 11.61 -8.85 -26.62
C LEU A 108 11.56 -10.39 -26.63
N SER A 109 11.50 -11.01 -25.46
CA SER A 109 10.99 -12.37 -25.38
C SER A 109 9.48 -12.27 -25.54
N ASP A 110 8.97 -12.70 -26.69
CA ASP A 110 7.54 -12.71 -27.06
C ASP A 110 6.65 -13.54 -26.10
N ASN A 111 7.23 -14.13 -25.05
CA ASN A 111 6.56 -15.02 -24.09
C ASN A 111 6.53 -14.49 -22.65
N ALA A 112 6.90 -13.24 -22.40
CA ALA A 112 6.77 -12.64 -21.08
C ALA A 112 5.29 -12.27 -20.82
N SER A 113 4.57 -13.16 -20.14
CA SER A 113 3.19 -12.89 -19.68
C SER A 113 3.19 -11.70 -18.70
N PHE A 114 2.17 -10.84 -18.76
CA PHE A 114 1.87 -9.82 -17.74
C PHE A 114 1.42 -10.53 -16.45
N GLY A 115 2.37 -11.18 -15.76
CA GLY A 115 2.09 -11.91 -14.53
C GLY A 115 1.82 -10.99 -13.35
N ALA A 116 1.42 -11.56 -12.21
CA ALA A 116 1.19 -10.88 -10.94
C ALA A 116 2.42 -10.15 -10.34
N SER A 117 3.57 -10.22 -11.01
CA SER A 117 4.81 -9.50 -10.70
C SER A 117 5.08 -8.33 -11.66
N GLY A 118 4.11 -7.94 -12.49
CA GLY A 118 4.23 -6.82 -13.42
C GLY A 118 4.36 -5.49 -12.70
N LEU A 119 5.11 -4.56 -13.30
CA LEU A 119 5.25 -3.20 -12.80
C LEU A 119 3.89 -2.52 -12.87
N THR A 120 3.47 -1.84 -11.81
CA THR A 120 2.26 -1.02 -11.87
C THR A 120 2.64 0.41 -12.18
N VAL A 121 2.03 0.99 -13.21
CA VAL A 121 2.13 2.41 -13.52
C VAL A 121 0.90 3.11 -13.00
N ARG A 122 1.11 4.32 -12.49
CA ARG A 122 0.07 5.23 -12.05
C ARG A 122 0.30 6.59 -12.68
N ALA A 123 -0.78 7.34 -12.85
CA ALA A 123 -0.72 8.76 -13.16
C ALA A 123 0.06 9.55 -12.10
N TRP A 124 0.91 10.48 -12.56
CA TRP A 124 1.54 11.48 -11.72
C TRP A 124 0.58 12.67 -11.55
N TYR A 125 0.28 13.09 -10.33
CA TYR A 125 -0.51 14.29 -10.09
C TYR A 125 0.39 15.48 -9.73
N ASP A 126 0.08 16.65 -10.29
CA ASP A 126 0.79 17.91 -10.01
C ASP A 126 0.20 18.69 -8.82
N ASN A 127 -0.83 18.15 -8.17
CA ASN A 127 -1.55 18.79 -7.08
C ASN A 127 -1.35 18.04 -5.75
N ASP A 128 -2.00 18.54 -4.70
CA ASP A 128 -1.90 18.01 -3.33
C ASP A 128 -2.46 16.57 -3.17
N LEU A 129 -3.03 15.97 -4.22
CA LEU A 129 -3.42 14.55 -4.22
C LEU A 129 -2.20 13.63 -4.39
N ASN A 130 -1.06 14.14 -4.85
CA ASN A 130 0.17 13.36 -4.97
C ASN A 130 0.87 13.25 -3.62
N VAL A 131 0.81 12.06 -3.03
CA VAL A 131 1.50 11.73 -1.77
C VAL A 131 2.96 11.31 -1.98
N ALA A 132 3.39 11.09 -3.23
CA ALA A 132 4.74 10.65 -3.52
C ALA A 132 5.74 11.81 -3.34
N THR A 133 6.85 11.53 -2.66
CA THR A 133 7.96 12.46 -2.51
C THR A 133 9.10 12.08 -3.43
N LEU A 134 9.66 13.07 -4.13
CA LEU A 134 10.86 12.86 -4.93
C LEU A 134 12.09 12.82 -4.03
N ASP A 135 12.78 11.69 -4.03
CA ASP A 135 14.08 11.55 -3.39
C ASP A 135 15.20 12.11 -4.25
N GLU A 136 15.20 11.77 -5.54
CA GLU A 136 16.23 12.14 -6.52
C GLU A 136 15.58 12.52 -7.86
N GLY A 137 16.23 13.41 -8.61
CA GLY A 137 15.76 13.82 -9.94
C GLY A 137 14.68 14.90 -9.90
N ARG A 138 13.74 14.83 -10.85
CA ARG A 138 12.66 15.81 -11.02
C ARG A 138 11.35 15.11 -11.39
N LYS A 139 10.24 15.82 -11.20
CA LYS A 139 8.93 15.36 -11.65
C LYS A 139 8.87 15.22 -13.19
N PRO A 140 8.02 14.33 -13.72
CA PRO A 140 7.72 14.29 -15.14
C PRO A 140 7.18 15.64 -15.61
N GLN A 141 7.64 16.13 -16.76
CA GLN A 141 7.21 17.40 -17.36
C GLN A 141 6.65 17.23 -18.77
N ALA A 142 6.96 16.11 -19.42
CA ALA A 142 6.55 15.82 -20.78
C ALA A 142 6.09 14.38 -20.92
N ASP A 143 5.34 14.12 -21.99
CA ASP A 143 4.89 12.78 -22.35
C ASP A 143 6.09 11.82 -22.49
N GLY A 144 5.93 10.61 -21.96
CA GLY A 144 6.98 9.58 -21.97
C GLY A 144 8.01 9.71 -20.84
N GLU A 145 7.96 10.76 -20.01
CA GLU A 145 8.74 10.82 -18.78
C GLU A 145 8.05 10.05 -17.65
N VAL A 146 8.80 9.23 -16.91
CA VAL A 146 8.29 8.43 -15.80
C VAL A 146 9.17 8.58 -14.57
N THR A 147 8.54 8.53 -13.39
CA THR A 147 9.23 8.38 -12.12
C THR A 147 9.16 6.94 -11.66
N LEU A 148 10.24 6.44 -11.06
CA LEU A 148 10.32 5.09 -10.54
C LEU A 148 10.27 5.12 -9.02
N ASP A 149 9.46 4.24 -8.42
CA ASP A 149 9.52 4.02 -6.98
C ASP A 149 10.86 3.35 -6.64
N ARG A 150 11.52 3.79 -5.57
CA ARG A 150 12.79 3.22 -5.09
C ARG A 150 12.74 1.71 -4.85
N LYS A 151 11.56 1.17 -4.52
CA LYS A 151 11.36 -0.26 -4.24
C LYS A 151 10.91 -1.08 -5.46
N THR A 152 10.88 -0.46 -6.64
CA THR A 152 10.61 -1.14 -7.92
C THR A 152 11.72 -2.12 -8.26
#